data_AF-A0AAU9VL72-F1
#
_entry.id   AF-A0AAU9VL72-F1
#
_cell.length_a   1.000
_cell.length_b   1.000
_cell.length_c   1.000
_cell.angle_alpha   90.00
_cell.angle_beta   90.00
_cell.angle_gamma   90.00
#
_symmetry.space_group_name_H-M   'P 1'
#
loop_
_entity.id
_entity.type
_entity.pdbx_description
1 polymer ?
#
loop_
_entity_poly.entity_id
_entity_poly.type
_entity_poly.pdbx_seq_one_letter_code
_entity_poly.pdbx_strand_id
1 'polypeptide(L)'
;MYKCYFGLGFFAGVIALAFADDFATAREEIDKVKPHINYNTFCAETSEGEDKIACRMKSVSSVGFLVCQRPLFGEKNCSTIIDEEIDNLQRVHKEGNVTIVQISPPPIDDVRCGKESSLNCTGFLEHWVDRKEGQFKQVRDHISENKIQDLIEAVKNFTITAGLATTAADLSKIKSYMMENPKENHYRQICDLQGFFMVSGGFLVNDVPDILTGVGLDGVCWDGEPTTQQVLKALDDMISAFGPKNDIVGNRNGDLKTTEPHVNIKIMLIINVVYCIFAP
;
A
#
# COMPACT_ATOMS: atom_id res chain seq x y z
N MET A 1 7.44 -5.01 -43.74
CA MET A 1 7.36 -5.53 -42.37
C MET A 1 7.53 -4.37 -41.41
N TYR A 2 6.44 -3.82 -40.87
CA TYR A 2 6.49 -2.79 -39.83
C TYR A 2 6.31 -3.48 -38.47
N LYS A 3 7.32 -3.37 -37.61
CA LYS A 3 7.23 -3.77 -36.20
C LYS A 3 6.61 -2.61 -35.44
N CYS A 4 5.33 -2.70 -35.11
CA CYS A 4 4.71 -1.81 -34.14
C CYS A 4 5.06 -2.31 -32.73
N TYR A 5 5.98 -1.61 -32.06
CA TYR A 5 6.20 -1.77 -30.63
C TYR A 5 5.02 -1.11 -29.91
N PHE A 6 4.13 -1.92 -29.34
CA PHE A 6 3.11 -1.43 -28.41
C PHE A 6 3.81 -0.91 -27.15
N GLY A 7 3.90 0.40 -27.03
CA GLY A 7 4.43 1.09 -25.85
C GLY A 7 3.47 1.01 -24.68
N LEU A 8 3.47 -0.12 -23.97
CA LEU A 8 2.86 -0.26 -22.63
C LEU A 8 3.63 0.53 -21.54
N GLY A 9 4.77 1.15 -21.88
CA GLY A 9 5.61 1.91 -20.96
C GLY A 9 5.24 3.38 -20.76
N PHE A 10 4.30 3.95 -21.54
CA PHE A 10 4.04 5.39 -21.49
C PHE A 10 3.09 5.81 -20.35
N PHE A 11 2.21 4.91 -19.88
CA PHE A 11 1.28 5.25 -18.78
C PHE A 11 1.89 5.13 -17.38
N ALA A 12 2.89 4.27 -17.18
CA ALA A 12 3.59 4.18 -15.90
C ALA A 12 4.51 5.39 -15.64
N GLY A 13 5.08 5.98 -16.69
CA GLY A 13 5.97 7.15 -16.58
C GLY A 13 5.25 8.44 -16.19
N VAL A 14 3.99 8.63 -16.60
CA VAL A 14 3.22 9.85 -16.30
C VAL A 14 2.74 9.90 -14.85
N ILE A 15 2.47 8.75 -14.22
CA ILE A 15 2.02 8.67 -12.83
C ILE A 15 3.17 8.90 -11.85
N ALA A 16 4.38 8.39 -12.14
CA ALA A 16 5.56 8.61 -11.29
C ALA A 16 6.04 10.08 -11.31
N LEU A 17 5.89 10.78 -12.45
CA LEU A 17 6.25 12.21 -12.57
C LEU A 17 5.23 13.13 -11.88
N ALA A 18 3.94 12.81 -11.94
CA ALA A 18 2.89 13.62 -11.32
C ALA A 18 3.03 13.71 -9.80
N PHE A 19 3.38 12.61 -9.12
CA PHE A 19 3.61 12.64 -7.68
C PHE A 19 4.89 13.38 -7.27
N ALA A 20 5.92 13.39 -8.11
CA ALA A 20 7.14 14.12 -7.82
C ALA A 20 6.90 15.64 -7.76
N ASP A 21 6.13 16.17 -8.71
CA ASP A 21 5.77 17.59 -8.75
C ASP A 21 4.85 17.98 -7.58
N ASP A 22 3.86 17.13 -7.26
CA ASP A 22 2.97 17.33 -6.13
C ASP A 22 3.74 17.31 -4.80
N PHE A 23 4.66 16.35 -4.60
CA PHE A 23 5.50 16.30 -3.41
C PHE A 23 6.43 17.50 -3.28
N ALA A 24 7.04 17.95 -4.38
CA ALA A 24 7.87 19.15 -4.37
C ALA A 24 7.05 20.39 -3.97
N THR A 25 5.88 20.57 -4.58
CA THR A 25 4.95 21.65 -4.26
C THR A 25 4.51 21.59 -2.80
N ALA A 26 4.17 20.40 -2.29
CA ALA A 26 3.80 20.20 -0.90
C ALA A 26 4.92 20.60 0.07
N ARG A 27 6.18 20.24 -0.22
CA ARG A 27 7.33 20.67 0.60
C ARG A 27 7.46 22.19 0.64
N GLU A 28 7.38 22.84 -0.52
CA GLU A 28 7.46 24.30 -0.60
C GLU A 28 6.34 24.98 0.21
N GLU A 29 5.12 24.45 0.15
CA GLU A 29 3.99 24.97 0.92
C GLU A 29 4.18 24.82 2.43
N ILE A 30 4.75 23.69 2.89
CA ILE A 30 5.07 23.48 4.29
C ILE A 30 6.19 24.45 4.72
N ASP A 31 7.30 24.52 3.98
CA ASP A 31 8.47 25.32 4.35
C ASP A 31 8.16 26.82 4.47
N LYS A 32 7.18 27.34 3.72
CA LYS A 32 6.68 28.72 3.85
C LYS A 32 6.08 29.04 5.22
N VAL A 33 5.55 28.05 5.93
CA VAL A 33 4.77 28.24 7.16
C VAL A 33 5.40 27.59 8.40
N LYS A 34 6.50 26.84 8.25
CA LYS A 34 7.23 26.28 9.39
C LYS A 34 7.82 27.38 10.30
N PRO A 35 7.95 27.11 11.61
CA PRO A 35 7.41 25.94 12.33
C PRO A 35 5.91 26.06 12.64
N HIS A 36 5.32 27.23 12.37
CA HIS A 36 4.01 27.66 12.87
C HIS A 36 2.81 27.17 12.05
N ILE A 37 2.85 25.93 11.58
CA ILE A 37 1.75 25.32 10.83
C ILE A 37 0.50 25.26 11.73
N ASN A 38 -0.60 25.84 11.24
CA ASN A 38 -1.92 25.69 11.85
C ASN A 38 -2.69 24.62 11.08
N TYR A 39 -2.67 23.38 11.58
CA TYR A 39 -3.27 22.21 10.94
C TYR A 39 -4.78 22.39 10.64
N ASN A 40 -5.53 23.10 11.47
CA ASN A 40 -6.96 23.37 11.22
C ASN A 40 -7.19 24.19 9.94
N THR A 41 -6.26 25.10 9.63
CA THR A 41 -6.34 25.92 8.42
C THR A 41 -5.58 25.33 7.25
N PHE A 42 -4.52 24.57 7.51
CA PHE A 42 -3.62 23.98 6.52
C PHE A 42 -4.20 22.70 5.90
N CYS A 43 -4.87 21.88 6.71
CA CYS A 43 -5.39 20.58 6.32
C CYS A 43 -6.85 20.66 5.84
N ALA A 44 -7.14 20.01 4.71
CA ALA A 44 -8.50 19.83 4.20
C ALA A 44 -9.25 18.79 5.03
N GLU A 45 -8.54 17.72 5.40
CA GLU A 45 -8.99 16.64 6.25
C GLU A 45 -7.85 16.28 7.20
N THR A 46 -8.21 15.90 8.43
CA THR A 46 -7.27 15.38 9.41
C THR A 46 -7.80 14.08 9.97
N SER A 47 -6.97 13.04 9.96
CA SER A 47 -7.15 11.86 10.81
C SER A 47 -6.04 11.81 11.84
N GLU A 48 -6.31 11.15 12.96
CA GLU A 48 -5.39 11.07 14.09
C GLU A 48 -5.22 9.61 14.47
N GLY A 49 -3.96 9.15 14.49
CA GLY A 49 -3.57 7.86 15.05
C GLY A 49 -3.08 7.99 16.49
N GLU A 50 -2.28 7.05 16.96
CA GLU A 50 -1.61 7.18 18.26
C GLU A 50 -0.43 8.15 18.19
N ASP A 51 0.47 7.92 17.23
CA ASP A 51 1.74 8.64 17.16
C ASP A 51 1.71 9.86 16.24
N LYS A 52 0.89 9.80 15.18
CA LYS A 52 0.89 10.80 14.11
C LYS A 52 -0.52 11.32 13.84
N ILE A 53 -0.61 12.57 13.39
CA ILE A 53 -1.77 13.06 12.63
C ILE A 53 -1.48 12.87 11.15
N ALA A 54 -2.47 12.49 10.36
CA ALA A 54 -2.39 12.56 8.91
C ALA A 54 -3.21 13.76 8.42
N CYS A 55 -2.52 14.71 7.80
CA CYS A 55 -3.08 15.96 7.29
C CYS A 55 -3.17 15.91 5.78
N ARG A 56 -4.38 15.83 5.21
CA ARG A 56 -4.55 16.05 3.76
C ARG A 56 -4.31 17.52 3.45
N MET A 57 -3.30 17.85 2.68
CA MET A 57 -2.95 19.26 2.41
C MET A 57 -4.02 19.95 1.54
N LYS A 58 -4.49 21.16 1.93
CA LYS A 58 -5.47 21.91 1.12
C LYS A 58 -4.95 22.32 -0.25
N SER A 59 -3.68 22.76 -0.29
CA SER A 59 -3.04 23.26 -1.51
C SER A 59 -2.65 22.14 -2.48
N VAL A 60 -2.41 20.93 -1.96
CA VAL A 60 -2.00 19.75 -2.74
C VAL A 60 -2.77 18.52 -2.25
N SER A 61 -4.01 18.37 -2.73
CA SER A 61 -4.96 17.40 -2.17
C SER A 61 -4.63 15.91 -2.41
N SER A 62 -3.64 15.64 -3.26
CA SER A 62 -3.06 14.32 -3.55
C SER A 62 -1.98 13.89 -2.56
N VAL A 63 -1.58 14.78 -1.64
CA VAL A 63 -0.50 14.56 -0.67
C VAL A 63 -1.02 14.67 0.76
N GLY A 64 -0.67 13.68 1.57
CA GLY A 64 -0.80 13.68 3.02
C GLY A 64 0.51 14.14 3.66
N PHE A 65 0.40 14.97 4.68
CA PHE A 65 1.49 15.30 5.58
C PHE A 65 1.26 14.61 6.92
N LEU A 66 2.07 13.58 7.22
CA LEU A 66 1.99 12.84 8.46
C LEU A 66 2.94 13.47 9.47
N VAL A 67 2.43 13.93 10.60
CA VAL A 67 3.21 14.68 11.60
C VAL A 67 3.07 14.05 12.95
N CYS A 68 4.19 13.92 13.66
CA CYS A 68 4.19 13.45 15.04
C CYS A 68 3.30 14.31 15.94
N GLN A 69 2.55 13.65 16.81
CA GLN A 69 1.72 14.33 17.81
C GLN A 69 2.55 14.92 18.94
N ARG A 70 3.73 14.33 19.21
CA ARG A 70 4.69 14.65 20.28
C ARG A 70 6.11 14.40 19.78
N PRO A 71 7.15 15.03 20.37
CA PRO A 71 8.53 14.82 19.94
C PRO A 71 9.09 13.45 20.34
N LEU A 72 8.55 12.86 21.40
CA LEU A 72 9.00 11.60 22.00
C LEU A 72 7.83 10.62 22.16
N PHE A 73 8.09 9.35 21.85
CA PHE A 73 7.20 8.22 22.12
C PHE A 73 7.95 7.21 22.98
N GLY A 74 7.61 7.17 24.26
CA GLY A 74 8.46 6.52 25.27
C GLY A 74 9.83 7.21 25.36
N GLU A 75 10.89 6.44 25.13
CA GLU A 75 12.28 6.94 25.14
C GLU A 75 12.78 7.31 23.73
N LYS A 76 11.96 7.13 22.69
CA LYS A 76 12.38 7.25 21.29
C LYS A 76 11.94 8.57 20.67
N ASN A 77 12.85 9.21 19.94
CA ASN A 77 12.54 10.39 19.13
C ASN A 77 11.62 10.03 17.97
N CYS A 78 10.63 10.88 17.71
CA CYS A 78 9.71 10.61 16.62
C CYS A 78 10.37 10.67 15.22
N SER A 79 11.40 11.49 15.04
CA SER A 79 12.19 11.49 13.79
C SER A 79 12.75 10.11 13.48
N THR A 80 13.30 9.43 14.49
CA THR A 80 13.81 8.06 14.37
C THR A 80 12.70 7.07 14.03
N ILE A 81 11.50 7.22 14.61
CA ILE A 81 10.35 6.37 14.27
C ILE A 81 9.95 6.56 12.80
N ILE A 82 9.90 7.81 12.33
CA ILE A 82 9.59 8.12 10.92
C ILE A 82 10.65 7.55 9.98
N ASP A 83 11.94 7.73 10.29
CA ASP A 83 13.04 7.22 9.46
C ASP A 83 12.96 5.70 9.31
N GLU A 84 12.74 4.98 10.42
CA GLU A 84 12.60 3.53 10.41
C GLU A 84 11.38 3.07 9.60
N GLU A 85 10.23 3.74 9.74
CA GLU A 85 9.02 3.42 8.97
C GLU A 85 9.26 3.62 7.47
N ILE A 86 9.87 4.74 7.08
CA ILE A 86 10.24 5.03 5.68
C ILE A 86 11.20 3.95 5.16
N ASP A 87 12.23 3.61 5.92
CA ASP A 87 13.22 2.59 5.55
C ASP A 87 12.57 1.22 5.40
N ASN A 88 11.66 0.84 6.30
CA ASN A 88 10.94 -0.42 6.26
C ASN A 88 9.97 -0.49 5.08
N LEU A 89 9.22 0.57 4.80
CA LEU A 89 8.38 0.67 3.60
C LEU A 89 9.21 0.50 2.32
N GLN A 90 10.34 1.20 2.22
CA GLN A 90 11.25 1.06 1.08
C GLN A 90 11.83 -0.35 0.98
N ARG A 91 12.13 -0.97 2.12
CA ARG A 91 12.66 -2.33 2.19
C ARG A 91 11.66 -3.37 1.69
N VAL A 92 10.41 -3.36 2.16
CA VAL A 92 9.38 -4.30 1.66
C VAL A 92 9.13 -4.11 0.16
N HIS A 93 9.19 -2.87 -0.32
CA HIS A 93 9.07 -2.57 -1.74
C HIS A 93 10.23 -3.14 -2.54
N LYS A 94 11.48 -2.83 -2.15
CA LYS A 94 12.68 -3.21 -2.89
C LYS A 94 12.97 -4.70 -2.85
N GLU A 95 12.83 -5.33 -1.69
CA GLU A 95 13.15 -6.74 -1.49
C GLU A 95 11.98 -7.66 -1.85
N GLY A 96 10.74 -7.24 -1.54
CA GLY A 96 9.53 -8.05 -1.71
C GLY A 96 8.70 -7.71 -2.95
N ASN A 97 9.05 -6.65 -3.69
CA ASN A 97 8.21 -6.07 -4.74
C ASN A 97 6.79 -5.73 -4.23
N VAL A 98 6.67 -5.47 -2.92
CA VAL A 98 5.40 -5.11 -2.29
C VAL A 98 4.98 -3.72 -2.77
N THR A 99 3.71 -3.57 -3.14
CA THR A 99 3.17 -2.27 -3.50
C THR A 99 2.95 -1.46 -2.23
N ILE A 100 3.60 -0.30 -2.13
CA ILE A 100 3.51 0.62 -1.00
C ILE A 100 2.83 1.91 -1.44
N VAL A 101 2.35 2.70 -0.48
CA VAL A 101 2.03 4.11 -0.72
C VAL A 101 3.28 4.84 -1.23
N GLN A 102 3.09 5.82 -2.12
CA GLN A 102 4.20 6.67 -2.53
C GLN A 102 4.58 7.58 -1.36
N ILE A 103 5.86 7.65 -1.06
CA ILE A 103 6.41 8.49 0.00
C ILE A 103 7.46 9.43 -0.57
N SER A 104 7.57 10.62 0.00
CA SER A 104 8.67 11.54 -0.32
C SER A 104 9.62 11.64 0.87
N PRO A 105 10.82 11.06 0.78
CA PRO A 105 11.93 11.40 1.66
C PRO A 105 12.62 12.70 1.21
N PRO A 106 13.39 13.37 2.09
CA PRO A 106 13.60 13.06 3.50
C PRO A 106 12.42 13.50 4.38
N PRO A 107 12.40 13.14 5.68
CA PRO A 107 11.50 13.74 6.65
C PRO A 107 11.62 15.28 6.68
N ILE A 108 10.64 15.88 7.32
CA ILE A 108 10.37 17.31 7.39
C ILE A 108 10.47 17.71 8.85
N ASP A 109 11.62 18.24 9.23
CA ASP A 109 11.89 18.71 10.60
C ASP A 109 11.34 20.12 10.86
N ASP A 110 11.39 20.50 12.14
CA ASP A 110 11.02 21.81 12.67
C ASP A 110 9.59 22.23 12.32
N VAL A 111 8.65 21.30 12.49
CA VAL A 111 7.20 21.59 12.42
C VAL A 111 6.59 21.50 13.80
N ARG A 112 5.54 22.27 14.10
CA ARG A 112 4.81 22.09 15.36
C ARG A 112 4.23 20.69 15.47
N CYS A 113 4.36 20.08 16.64
CA CYS A 113 3.71 18.81 16.93
C CYS A 113 2.18 18.92 16.82
N GLY A 114 1.52 17.84 16.42
CA GLY A 114 0.06 17.80 16.24
C GLY A 114 -0.73 18.10 17.52
N LYS A 115 -0.28 17.59 18.67
CA LYS A 115 -0.91 17.82 19.98
C LYS A 115 -0.14 18.81 20.83
N GLU A 116 1.16 18.57 21.02
CA GLU A 116 2.01 19.44 21.84
C GLU A 116 2.52 20.63 21.04
N SER A 117 1.60 21.47 20.56
CA SER A 117 1.88 22.58 19.62
C SER A 117 2.89 23.64 20.11
N SER A 118 3.30 23.59 21.38
CA SER A 118 4.41 24.37 21.92
C SER A 118 5.79 23.79 21.61
N LEU A 119 5.87 22.55 21.10
CA LEU A 119 7.09 21.83 20.77
C LEU A 119 7.20 21.62 19.25
N ASN A 120 8.44 21.37 18.81
CA ASN A 120 8.76 20.99 17.45
C ASN A 120 8.84 19.47 17.33
N CYS A 121 8.45 18.99 16.16
CA CYS A 121 8.35 17.61 15.75
C CYS A 121 8.88 17.46 14.32
N THR A 122 8.85 16.21 13.86
CA THR A 122 9.13 15.82 12.48
C THR A 122 7.84 15.32 11.83
N GLY A 123 7.74 15.42 10.52
CA GLY A 123 6.73 14.74 9.73
C GLY A 123 7.30 14.22 8.41
N PHE A 124 6.49 13.59 7.58
CA PHE A 124 6.87 13.18 6.23
C PHE A 124 5.67 13.24 5.29
N LEU A 125 5.93 13.19 3.99
CA LEU A 125 4.90 13.25 2.96
C LEU A 125 4.63 11.88 2.38
N GLU A 126 3.36 11.59 2.17
CA GLU A 126 2.90 10.41 1.46
C GLU A 126 1.77 10.77 0.50
N HIS A 127 1.49 9.88 -0.46
CA HIS A 127 0.31 10.01 -1.29
C HIS A 127 -0.97 9.84 -0.47
N TRP A 128 -1.86 10.82 -0.55
CA TRP A 128 -3.17 10.74 0.07
C TRP A 128 -4.12 9.88 -0.76
N VAL A 129 -4.55 8.74 -0.20
CA VAL A 129 -5.57 7.88 -0.81
C VAL A 129 -6.96 8.35 -0.39
N ASP A 130 -7.75 8.85 -1.34
CA ASP A 130 -9.12 9.28 -1.07
C ASP A 130 -10.03 8.08 -0.76
N ARG A 131 -11.02 8.27 0.13
CA ARG A 131 -11.94 7.19 0.53
C ARG A 131 -12.76 6.62 -0.63
N LYS A 132 -12.93 7.39 -1.71
CA LYS A 132 -13.58 6.93 -2.95
C LYS A 132 -12.66 6.03 -3.80
N GLU A 133 -11.36 6.03 -3.54
CA GLU A 133 -10.32 5.31 -4.29
C GLU A 133 -9.78 4.11 -3.51
N GLY A 134 -9.68 4.22 -2.19
CA GLY A 134 -9.21 3.15 -1.32
C GLY A 134 -9.87 3.17 0.06
N GLN A 135 -9.92 2.01 0.71
CA GLN A 135 -10.32 1.88 2.11
C GLN A 135 -9.12 1.44 2.95
N PHE A 136 -8.83 2.22 3.99
CA PHE A 136 -7.80 1.88 4.97
C PHE A 136 -8.26 0.71 5.85
N LYS A 137 -7.38 -0.27 6.05
CA LYS A 137 -7.61 -1.44 6.91
C LYS A 137 -6.34 -1.82 7.66
N GLN A 138 -6.48 -1.99 8.97
CA GLN A 138 -5.50 -2.65 9.83
C GLN A 138 -5.67 -4.16 9.67
N VAL A 139 -4.85 -4.80 8.84
CA VAL A 139 -5.02 -6.23 8.53
C VAL A 139 -4.75 -7.07 9.77
N ARG A 140 -3.74 -6.70 10.57
CA ARG A 140 -3.35 -7.43 11.78
C ARG A 140 -4.43 -7.41 12.86
N ASP A 141 -5.11 -6.28 13.08
CA ASP A 141 -6.26 -6.21 13.99
C ASP A 141 -7.34 -7.24 13.63
N HIS A 142 -7.68 -7.36 12.34
CA HIS A 142 -8.67 -8.34 11.90
C HIS A 142 -8.19 -9.78 12.13
N ILE A 143 -6.88 -10.03 12.15
CA ILE A 143 -6.33 -11.35 12.49
C ILE A 143 -6.44 -11.59 14.00
N SER A 144 -5.98 -10.64 14.81
CA SER A 144 -6.03 -10.69 16.28
C SER A 144 -7.45 -10.89 16.80
N GLU A 145 -8.41 -10.21 16.17
CA GLU A 145 -9.83 -10.28 16.54
C GLU A 145 -10.56 -11.48 15.90
N ASN A 146 -9.87 -12.31 15.10
CA ASN A 146 -10.45 -13.43 14.36
C ASN A 146 -11.60 -13.01 13.41
N LYS A 147 -11.44 -11.86 12.74
CA LYS A 147 -12.39 -11.21 11.81
C LYS A 147 -11.89 -11.13 10.37
N ILE A 148 -11.01 -12.04 9.96
CA ILE A 148 -10.50 -12.06 8.57
C ILE A 148 -11.61 -12.27 7.54
N GLN A 149 -12.66 -13.02 7.86
CA GLN A 149 -13.79 -13.19 6.94
C GLN A 149 -14.57 -11.88 6.74
N ASP A 150 -14.78 -11.11 7.80
CA ASP A 150 -15.40 -9.79 7.71
C ASP A 150 -14.57 -8.84 6.83
N LEU A 151 -13.24 -8.89 6.97
CA LEU A 151 -12.33 -8.13 6.09
C LEU A 151 -12.47 -8.56 4.63
N ILE A 152 -12.49 -9.86 4.36
CA ILE A 152 -12.66 -10.41 3.00
C ILE A 152 -13.97 -9.92 2.38
N GLU A 153 -15.08 -9.97 3.12
CA GLU A 153 -16.38 -9.51 2.65
C GLU A 153 -16.38 -7.99 2.41
N ALA A 154 -15.81 -7.21 3.32
CA ALA A 154 -15.68 -5.78 3.17
C ALA A 154 -14.86 -5.39 1.93
N VAL A 155 -13.77 -6.10 1.63
CA VAL A 155 -12.96 -5.88 0.43
C VAL A 155 -13.73 -6.27 -0.83
N LYS A 156 -14.44 -7.40 -0.84
CA LYS A 156 -15.27 -7.80 -2.00
C LYS A 156 -16.41 -6.83 -2.31
N ASN A 157 -16.96 -6.18 -1.29
CA ASN A 157 -18.04 -5.21 -1.47
C ASN A 157 -17.52 -3.84 -1.94
N PHE A 158 -16.26 -3.51 -1.64
CA PHE A 158 -15.66 -2.23 -1.98
C PHE A 158 -14.90 -2.25 -3.31
N THR A 159 -14.13 -3.31 -3.55
CA THR A 159 -13.28 -3.48 -4.74
C THR A 159 -14.08 -4.05 -5.90
N ILE A 160 -13.93 -3.48 -7.10
CA ILE A 160 -14.58 -3.99 -8.30
C ILE A 160 -14.14 -5.43 -8.57
N THR A 161 -15.05 -6.29 -9.03
CA THR A 161 -14.78 -7.73 -9.21
C THR A 161 -13.55 -7.99 -10.09
N ALA A 162 -13.36 -7.20 -11.16
CA ALA A 162 -12.19 -7.32 -12.04
C ALA A 162 -10.85 -6.97 -11.36
N GLY A 163 -10.88 -6.16 -10.30
CA GLY A 163 -9.72 -5.73 -9.53
C GLY A 163 -9.29 -6.70 -8.43
N LEU A 164 -10.16 -7.62 -8.01
CA LEU A 164 -9.87 -8.57 -6.94
C LEU A 164 -8.64 -9.44 -7.24
N ALA A 165 -8.43 -9.84 -8.50
CA ALA A 165 -7.25 -10.59 -8.91
C ALA A 165 -5.95 -9.78 -8.70
N THR A 166 -5.97 -8.47 -8.93
CA THR A 166 -4.83 -7.58 -8.65
C THR A 166 -4.59 -7.47 -7.15
N THR A 167 -5.65 -7.35 -6.34
CA THR A 167 -5.53 -7.39 -4.87
C THR A 167 -4.90 -8.69 -4.39
N ALA A 168 -5.34 -9.84 -4.91
CA ALA A 168 -4.76 -11.14 -4.59
C ALA A 168 -3.27 -11.22 -4.98
N ALA A 169 -2.90 -10.65 -6.13
CA ALA A 169 -1.52 -10.61 -6.58
C ALA A 169 -0.63 -9.78 -5.65
N ASP A 170 -1.07 -8.61 -5.20
CA ASP A 170 -0.30 -7.78 -4.26
C ASP A 170 -0.16 -8.45 -2.88
N LEU A 171 -1.23 -9.05 -2.35
CA LEU A 171 -1.18 -9.84 -1.10
C LEU A 171 -0.23 -11.04 -1.23
N SER A 172 -0.16 -11.66 -2.42
CA SER A 172 0.78 -12.76 -2.68
C SER A 172 2.24 -12.31 -2.60
N LYS A 173 2.56 -11.08 -3.05
CA LYS A 173 3.91 -10.53 -2.92
C LYS A 173 4.30 -10.32 -1.46
N ILE A 174 3.37 -9.80 -0.64
CA ILE A 174 3.54 -9.68 0.81
C ILE A 174 3.83 -11.04 1.43
N LYS A 175 3.00 -12.05 1.13
CA LYS A 175 3.21 -13.42 1.61
C LYS A 175 4.57 -13.96 1.19
N SER A 176 4.95 -13.82 -0.08
CA SER A 176 6.24 -14.27 -0.58
C SER A 176 7.42 -13.59 0.13
N TYR A 177 7.33 -12.30 0.41
CA TYR A 177 8.36 -11.59 1.17
C TYR A 177 8.53 -12.13 2.60
N MET A 178 7.42 -12.48 3.26
CA MET A 178 7.42 -13.09 4.59
C MET A 178 8.01 -14.51 4.61
N MET A 179 7.97 -15.23 3.49
CA MET A 179 8.48 -16.61 3.36
C MET A 179 10.00 -16.65 3.06
N GLU A 180 10.82 -16.15 3.99
CA GLU A 180 12.29 -16.03 3.83
C GLU A 180 13.00 -17.37 3.53
N ASN A 181 12.95 -18.34 4.44
CA ASN A 181 13.44 -19.69 4.24
C ASN A 181 12.57 -20.71 5.01
N PRO A 182 11.40 -21.08 4.46
CA PRO A 182 10.44 -21.94 5.15
C PRO A 182 10.98 -23.33 5.50
N LYS A 183 11.99 -23.83 4.77
CA LYS A 183 12.61 -25.14 5.05
C LYS A 183 13.38 -25.17 6.36
N GLU A 184 13.88 -24.02 6.80
CA GLU A 184 14.62 -23.83 8.04
C GLU A 184 13.76 -23.17 9.13
N ASN A 185 12.46 -23.03 8.91
CA ASN A 185 11.55 -22.32 9.81
C ASN A 185 11.98 -20.85 10.05
N HIS A 186 12.52 -20.20 9.02
CA HIS A 186 12.87 -18.77 9.07
C HIS A 186 11.89 -17.97 8.20
N TYR A 187 11.27 -16.97 8.82
CA TYR A 187 10.29 -16.09 8.20
C TYR A 187 10.60 -14.64 8.54
N ARG A 188 9.94 -13.73 7.81
CA ARG A 188 9.81 -12.33 8.22
C ARG A 188 8.43 -12.07 8.78
N GLN A 189 8.36 -11.13 9.72
CA GLN A 189 7.12 -10.53 10.19
C GLN A 189 7.11 -9.06 9.78
N ILE A 190 6.14 -8.66 8.97
CA ILE A 190 5.82 -7.24 8.78
C ILE A 190 4.93 -6.85 9.96
N CYS A 191 5.48 -6.07 10.87
CA CYS A 191 4.77 -5.60 12.04
C CYS A 191 3.83 -4.46 11.64
N ASP A 192 2.66 -4.43 12.29
CA ASP A 192 1.56 -3.52 11.96
C ASP A 192 1.15 -3.45 10.48
N LEU A 193 1.02 -4.61 9.80
CA LEU A 193 0.58 -4.68 8.41
C LEU A 193 -0.80 -4.00 8.23
N GLN A 194 -0.75 -2.77 7.73
CA GLN A 194 -1.91 -1.95 7.42
C GLN A 194 -1.73 -1.21 6.10
N GLY A 195 -2.85 -0.81 5.51
CA GLY A 195 -2.82 -0.20 4.19
C GLY A 195 -4.19 0.00 3.56
N PHE A 196 -4.16 0.32 2.27
CA PHE A 196 -5.34 0.65 1.49
C PHE A 196 -5.71 -0.46 0.51
N PHE A 197 -6.90 -1.02 0.65
CA PHE A 197 -7.52 -1.83 -0.40
C PHE A 197 -8.18 -0.89 -1.41
N MET A 198 -7.80 -1.00 -2.68
CA MET A 198 -8.23 -0.06 -3.72
C MET A 198 -9.55 -0.49 -4.37
N VAL A 199 -10.38 0.48 -4.75
CA VAL A 199 -11.61 0.23 -5.53
C VAL A 199 -11.29 -0.46 -6.84
N SER A 200 -10.24 -0.02 -7.54
CA SER A 200 -9.79 -0.61 -8.81
C SER A 200 -9.09 -1.96 -8.68
N GLY A 201 -8.81 -2.41 -7.45
CA GLY A 201 -7.95 -3.55 -7.15
C GLY A 201 -6.52 -3.16 -6.79
N GLY A 202 -5.85 -4.06 -6.07
CA GLY A 202 -4.55 -3.85 -5.45
C GLY A 202 -4.63 -3.59 -3.95
N PHE A 203 -3.47 -3.64 -3.30
CA PHE A 203 -3.29 -3.28 -1.89
C PHE A 203 -2.02 -2.47 -1.72
N LEU A 204 -2.13 -1.28 -1.13
CA LEU A 204 -1.01 -0.38 -0.86
C LEU A 204 -0.66 -0.47 0.62
N VAL A 205 0.50 -1.03 0.96
CA VAL A 205 1.01 -1.00 2.34
C VAL A 205 1.37 0.45 2.70
N ASN A 206 0.89 0.91 3.84
CA ASN A 206 1.00 2.32 4.24
C ASN A 206 1.94 2.54 5.42
N ASP A 207 1.96 1.61 6.38
CA ASP A 207 2.71 1.77 7.62
C ASP A 207 3.36 0.44 7.97
N VAL A 208 4.66 0.50 8.25
CA VAL A 208 5.51 -0.65 8.62
C VAL A 208 6.53 -0.18 9.66
N PRO A 209 6.17 -0.16 10.95
CA PRO A 209 7.07 0.30 12.01
C PRO A 209 8.27 -0.63 12.21
N ASP A 210 8.13 -1.94 11.94
CA ASP A 210 9.23 -2.90 12.09
C ASP A 210 9.07 -4.12 11.16
N ILE A 211 10.21 -4.78 10.87
CA ILE A 211 10.30 -6.03 10.14
C ILE A 211 11.23 -6.99 10.89
N LEU A 212 10.65 -7.93 11.63
CA LEU A 212 11.44 -9.00 12.25
C LEU A 212 11.89 -10.01 11.18
N THR A 213 13.10 -10.52 11.31
CA THR A 213 13.69 -11.51 10.38
C THR A 213 14.15 -12.76 11.12
N GLY A 214 14.20 -13.91 10.44
CA GLY A 214 14.63 -15.17 11.06
C GLY A 214 13.70 -15.69 12.15
N VAL A 215 12.45 -15.22 12.20
CA VAL A 215 11.47 -15.66 13.19
C VAL A 215 10.82 -16.98 12.78
N GLY A 216 10.39 -17.78 13.76
CA GLY A 216 9.62 -18.99 13.55
C GLY A 216 8.14 -18.74 13.22
N LEU A 217 7.41 -19.83 12.93
CA LEU A 217 5.95 -19.79 12.73
C LEU A 217 5.16 -19.29 13.96
N ASP A 218 5.69 -19.50 15.16
CA ASP A 218 5.15 -19.04 16.44
C ASP A 218 5.61 -17.62 16.82
N GLY A 219 6.52 -17.02 16.03
CA GLY A 219 7.01 -15.66 16.27
C GLY A 219 5.91 -14.61 16.15
N VAL A 220 5.97 -13.60 17.02
CA VAL A 220 5.06 -12.45 17.09
C VAL A 220 5.86 -11.15 17.05
N CYS A 221 5.24 -10.05 16.63
CA CYS A 221 5.87 -8.73 16.68
C CYS A 221 5.93 -8.20 18.12
N TRP A 222 4.79 -8.27 18.83
CA TRP A 222 4.63 -7.83 20.22
C TRP A 222 3.68 -8.77 20.97
N ASP A 223 3.62 -8.63 22.29
CA ASP A 223 2.70 -9.43 23.11
C ASP A 223 1.24 -9.17 22.72
N GLY A 224 0.51 -10.23 22.41
CA GLY A 224 -0.90 -10.15 21.97
C GLY A 224 -1.10 -10.02 20.46
N GLU A 225 -0.04 -9.86 19.67
CA GLU A 225 -0.06 -9.88 18.21
C GLU A 225 -0.22 -11.30 17.63
N PRO A 226 -0.72 -11.44 16.39
CA PRO A 226 -0.84 -12.73 15.75
C PRO A 226 0.54 -13.30 15.39
N THR A 227 0.63 -14.63 15.48
CA THR A 227 1.84 -15.38 15.10
C THR A 227 2.07 -15.33 13.60
N THR A 228 3.30 -15.64 13.17
CA THR A 228 3.67 -15.69 11.75
C THR A 228 2.75 -16.65 11.00
N GLN A 229 2.41 -17.78 11.61
CA GLN A 229 1.47 -18.75 11.06
C GLN A 229 0.08 -18.15 10.84
N GLN A 230 -0.44 -17.39 11.81
CA GLN A 230 -1.76 -16.76 11.70
C GLN A 230 -1.79 -15.70 10.59
N VAL A 231 -0.73 -14.89 10.47
CA VAL A 231 -0.61 -13.89 9.41
C VAL A 231 -0.51 -14.55 8.03
N LEU A 232 0.34 -15.56 7.86
CA LEU A 232 0.45 -16.30 6.60
C LEU A 232 -0.86 -16.98 6.21
N LYS A 233 -1.58 -17.56 7.18
CA LYS A 233 -2.88 -18.17 6.94
C LYS A 233 -3.92 -17.13 6.51
N ALA A 234 -3.96 -15.97 7.16
CA ALA A 234 -4.89 -14.90 6.81
C ALA A 234 -4.63 -14.37 5.39
N LEU A 235 -3.35 -14.22 5.01
CA LEU A 235 -2.96 -13.89 3.65
C LEU A 235 -3.45 -14.97 2.67
N ASP A 236 -3.29 -16.25 2.98
CA ASP A 236 -3.81 -17.35 2.15
C ASP A 236 -5.33 -17.31 1.99
N ASP A 237 -6.06 -17.09 3.07
CA ASP A 237 -7.52 -16.98 3.05
C ASP A 237 -7.97 -15.82 2.13
N MET A 238 -7.34 -14.65 2.25
CA MET A 238 -7.61 -13.49 1.40
C MET A 238 -7.22 -13.72 -0.07
N ILE A 239 -6.03 -14.25 -0.33
CA ILE A 239 -5.54 -14.55 -1.69
C ILE A 239 -6.48 -15.54 -2.38
N SER A 240 -6.90 -16.60 -1.69
CA SER A 240 -7.86 -17.58 -2.21
C SER A 240 -9.23 -16.96 -2.47
N ALA A 241 -9.69 -16.08 -1.57
CA ALA A 241 -10.99 -15.44 -1.68
C ALA A 241 -11.09 -14.42 -2.82
N PHE A 242 -9.99 -13.75 -3.16
CA PHE A 242 -9.92 -12.71 -4.20
C PHE A 242 -9.36 -13.19 -5.54
N GLY A 243 -8.59 -14.28 -5.51
CA GLY A 243 -8.01 -14.89 -6.70
C GLY A 243 -9.06 -15.43 -7.67
N PRO A 244 -8.68 -15.71 -8.92
CA PRO A 244 -9.57 -16.35 -9.87
C PRO A 244 -10.07 -17.66 -9.27
N LYS A 245 -11.39 -17.85 -9.25
CA LYS A 245 -11.95 -19.17 -8.96
C LYS A 245 -11.48 -20.09 -10.07
N ASN A 246 -10.63 -21.05 -9.73
CA ASN A 246 -10.53 -22.25 -10.53
C ASN A 246 -11.89 -22.92 -10.39
N ASP A 247 -12.79 -22.67 -11.34
CA ASP A 247 -14.02 -23.42 -11.47
C ASP A 247 -13.66 -24.87 -11.81
N ILE A 248 -13.30 -25.65 -10.80
CA ILE A 248 -13.30 -27.11 -10.90
C ILE A 248 -14.76 -27.53 -10.82
N VAL A 249 -15.47 -27.37 -11.93
CA VAL A 249 -16.70 -28.11 -12.20
C VAL A 249 -16.33 -29.27 -13.10
N GLY A 250 -16.36 -30.49 -12.57
CA GLY A 250 -16.06 -31.66 -13.38
C GLY A 250 -16.04 -33.01 -12.70
N ASN A 251 -17.00 -33.33 -11.82
CA ASN A 251 -17.33 -34.73 -11.59
C ASN A 251 -18.02 -35.29 -12.85
N ARG A 252 -17.24 -35.86 -13.79
CA ARG A 252 -17.70 -36.89 -14.74
C ARG A 252 -16.52 -37.80 -15.08
N ASN A 253 -16.57 -39.03 -14.56
CA ASN A 253 -15.98 -40.18 -15.23
C ASN A 253 -16.52 -40.21 -16.67
N GLY A 254 -15.65 -40.02 -17.65
CA GLY A 254 -16.00 -40.07 -19.07
C GLY A 254 -14.88 -39.50 -19.94
N ASP A 255 -13.99 -40.40 -20.37
CA ASP A 255 -13.05 -40.33 -21.50
C ASP A 255 -12.33 -39.02 -21.82
N LEU A 256 -11.01 -39.09 -21.64
CA LEU A 256 -10.02 -38.15 -22.14
C LEU A 256 -9.99 -38.18 -23.68
N LYS A 257 -10.56 -37.16 -24.33
CA LYS A 257 -10.24 -36.81 -25.72
C LYS A 257 -9.70 -35.38 -25.77
N THR A 258 -8.41 -35.29 -26.03
CA THR A 258 -7.69 -34.05 -26.34
C THR A 258 -8.27 -33.43 -27.62
N THR A 259 -8.78 -32.21 -27.52
CA THR A 259 -9.02 -31.34 -28.67
C THR A 259 -8.36 -30.00 -28.38
N GLU A 260 -7.42 -29.61 -29.25
CA GLU A 260 -6.65 -28.37 -29.17
C GLU A 260 -7.57 -27.14 -29.31
N PRO A 261 -7.31 -26.02 -28.59
CA PRO A 261 -8.11 -24.82 -28.75
C PRO A 261 -7.63 -23.98 -29.94
N HIS A 262 -8.46 -23.89 -30.98
CA HIS A 262 -8.37 -22.83 -31.98
C HIS A 262 -8.83 -21.50 -31.36
N VAL A 263 -7.90 -20.56 -31.16
CA VAL A 263 -8.21 -19.19 -30.74
C VAL A 263 -8.76 -18.40 -31.94
N ASN A 264 -10.02 -17.99 -31.85
CA ASN A 264 -10.71 -17.21 -32.88
C ASN A 264 -10.55 -15.70 -32.57
N ILE A 265 -9.59 -15.06 -33.21
CA ILE A 265 -9.30 -13.63 -33.11
C ILE A 265 -10.36 -12.86 -33.92
N LYS A 266 -11.44 -12.44 -33.26
CA LYS A 266 -12.35 -11.39 -33.75
C LYS A 266 -13.17 -10.87 -32.58
N ILE A 267 -12.67 -9.83 -31.93
CA ILE A 267 -13.38 -8.65 -31.40
C ILE A 267 -12.28 -7.75 -30.82
N MET A 268 -11.77 -6.85 -31.64
CA MET A 268 -11.01 -5.69 -31.20
C MET A 268 -11.39 -4.55 -32.13
N LEU A 269 -12.20 -3.61 -31.64
CA LEU A 269 -12.53 -2.36 -32.31
C LEU A 269 -12.62 -1.26 -31.24
N ILE A 270 -11.57 -0.45 -31.13
CA ILE A 270 -11.47 0.98 -31.51
C ILE A 270 -11.77 1.94 -30.36
N ILE A 271 -10.72 2.57 -29.84
CA ILE A 271 -10.68 4.03 -29.59
C ILE A 271 -9.30 4.52 -30.06
N ASN A 272 -9.26 5.23 -31.19
CA ASN A 272 -8.09 5.95 -31.70
C ASN A 272 -8.24 7.43 -31.29
N VAL A 273 -7.26 7.99 -30.58
CA VAL A 273 -7.05 9.44 -30.53
C VAL A 273 -5.66 9.72 -31.11
N VAL A 274 -5.63 10.36 -32.27
CA VAL A 274 -4.43 10.75 -33.00
C VAL A 274 -4.06 12.17 -32.58
N TYR A 275 -2.84 12.36 -32.07
CA TYR A 275 -2.19 13.67 -32.04
C TYR A 275 -0.99 13.66 -32.99
N CYS A 276 -1.08 14.46 -34.06
CA CYS A 276 0.03 14.81 -34.92
C CYS A 276 0.71 16.06 -34.36
N ILE A 277 2.03 16.04 -34.15
CA ILE A 277 2.83 17.26 -34.15
C ILE A 277 4.05 17.01 -35.05
N PHE A 278 4.15 17.86 -36.06
CA PHE A 278 5.28 18.01 -36.97
C PHE A 278 6.45 18.68 -36.25
N ALA A 279 7.67 18.19 -36.46
CA ALA A 279 8.89 18.97 -36.29
C ALA A 279 9.68 18.90 -37.62
N PRO A 280 10.32 20.00 -38.07
CA PRO A 280 11.37 19.90 -39.07
C PRO A 280 12.60 19.17 -38.51
#